data_AF-A0A1C6XDU9-F1
#
_entry.id   AF-A0A1C6XDU9-F1
#
_cell.length_a   1.000
_cell.length_b   1.000
_cell.length_c   1.000
_cell.angle_alpha   90.00
_cell.angle_beta   90.00
_cell.angle_gamma   90.00
#
_symmetry.space_group_name_H-M   'P 1'
#
loop_
_entity.id
_entity.type
_entity.pdbx_description
1 polymer ?
#
loop_
_entity_poly.entity_id
_entity_poly.type
_entity_poly.pdbx_seq_one_letter_code
_entity_poly.pdbx_strand_id
1 'polypeptide(L)'
;MFFNFTLFVIYVNIYMHANIAKCFISFSKNNQFTNISLNLRTIKRPIQRRYLKNSLNDKLDIINKKLQDIGICPKNIEETFIKGTGKGGQKVNKTNNCVMIKYDRTNDDKIVIKCHKYRCLQQNRVYARELLYEKITSINNKAKEDIINQIEKEKRQILKLTEAEKNRSINYKKKRSEIKSDRQKHIIYDSDI
;
A
#
# COMPACT_ATOMS: atom_id res chain seq x y z
N MET A 1 59.42 2.52 -54.55
CA MET A 1 59.22 2.95 -53.14
C MET A 1 58.13 2.19 -52.36
N PHE A 2 57.29 1.34 -52.99
CA PHE A 2 56.19 0.66 -52.29
C PHE A 2 56.56 -0.66 -51.61
N PHE A 3 57.66 -1.30 -51.99
CA PHE A 3 58.08 -2.61 -51.47
C PHE A 3 58.53 -2.57 -49.99
N ASN A 4 59.21 -1.50 -49.58
CA ASN A 4 59.65 -1.37 -48.18
C ASN A 4 58.48 -1.08 -47.22
N PHE A 5 57.40 -0.46 -47.73
CA PHE A 5 56.22 -0.16 -46.92
C PHE A 5 55.38 -1.41 -46.66
N THR A 6 55.22 -2.28 -47.66
CA THR A 6 54.51 -3.55 -47.49
C THR A 6 55.26 -4.50 -46.56
N LEU A 7 56.60 -4.58 -46.66
CA LEU A 7 57.42 -5.33 -45.70
C LEU A 7 57.29 -4.80 -44.28
N PHE A 8 57.23 -3.48 -44.08
CA PHE A 8 57.04 -2.88 -42.77
C PHE A 8 55.66 -3.21 -42.17
N VAL A 9 54.58 -3.15 -42.98
CA VAL A 9 53.22 -3.48 -42.54
C VAL A 9 53.08 -4.97 -42.21
N ILE A 10 53.73 -5.85 -42.96
CA ILE A 10 53.78 -7.29 -42.67
C ILE A 10 54.57 -7.54 -41.38
N TYR A 11 55.70 -6.86 -41.19
CA TYR A 11 56.51 -6.98 -39.98
C TYR A 11 55.75 -6.52 -38.72
N VAL A 12 55.03 -5.39 -38.79
CA VAL A 12 54.19 -4.90 -37.68
C VAL A 12 53.05 -5.87 -37.39
N ASN A 13 52.37 -6.42 -38.40
CA ASN A 13 51.30 -7.41 -38.19
C ASN A 13 51.81 -8.70 -37.56
N ILE A 14 52.95 -9.22 -38.02
CA ILE A 14 53.59 -10.42 -37.43
C ILE A 14 54.01 -10.13 -35.99
N TYR A 15 54.58 -8.95 -35.72
CA TYR A 15 54.98 -8.54 -34.37
C TYR A 15 53.78 -8.41 -33.42
N MET A 16 52.66 -7.86 -33.89
CA MET A 16 51.43 -7.75 -33.11
C MET A 16 50.80 -9.13 -32.84
N HIS A 17 50.72 -10.01 -33.84
CA HIS A 17 50.23 -11.38 -33.64
C HIS A 17 51.13 -12.20 -32.71
N ALA A 18 52.45 -12.06 -32.81
CA ALA A 18 53.39 -12.71 -31.91
C ALA A 18 53.24 -12.21 -30.45
N ASN A 19 52.97 -10.92 -30.24
CA ASN A 19 52.71 -10.37 -28.91
C ASN A 19 51.36 -10.83 -28.33
N ILE A 20 50.31 -10.88 -29.14
CA ILE A 20 49.00 -11.41 -28.71
C ILE A 20 49.13 -12.89 -28.33
N ALA A 21 49.84 -13.69 -29.12
CA ALA A 21 50.10 -15.11 -28.82
C ALA A 21 50.93 -15.28 -27.53
N LYS A 22 51.98 -14.47 -27.33
CA LYS A 22 52.76 -14.46 -26.08
C LYS A 22 51.90 -14.07 -24.87
N CYS A 23 50.99 -13.11 -25.03
CA CYS A 23 50.06 -12.68 -24.00
C CYS A 23 49.08 -13.81 -23.64
N PHE A 24 48.56 -14.53 -24.63
CA PHE A 24 47.68 -15.69 -24.43
C PHE A 24 48.41 -16.86 -23.75
N ILE A 25 49.67 -17.11 -24.10
CA ILE A 25 50.52 -18.12 -23.43
C ILE A 25 50.83 -17.71 -21.97
N SER A 26 51.02 -16.41 -21.68
CA SER A 26 51.17 -15.94 -20.29
C SER A 26 49.87 -16.06 -19.47
N PHE A 27 48.71 -15.87 -20.09
CA PHE A 27 47.41 -16.09 -19.46
C PHE A 27 47.16 -17.59 -19.18
N SER A 28 47.58 -18.47 -20.09
CA SER A 28 47.50 -19.92 -19.90
C SER A 28 48.47 -20.46 -18.84
N LYS A 29 49.66 -19.86 -18.68
CA LYS A 29 50.65 -20.29 -17.67
C LYS A 29 50.27 -19.87 -16.25
N ASN A 30 49.40 -18.86 -16.09
CA ASN A 30 48.86 -18.45 -14.78
C ASN A 30 47.63 -19.26 -14.34
N ASN A 31 47.17 -20.22 -15.15
CA ASN A 31 46.18 -21.23 -14.77
C ASN A 31 46.83 -22.52 -14.24
N GLN A 32 47.97 -22.40 -13.55
CA GLN A 32 48.34 -23.38 -12.54
C GLN A 32 47.64 -22.98 -11.23
N PHE A 33 46.36 -23.29 -11.14
CA PHE A 33 45.78 -23.51 -9.82
C PHE A 33 46.50 -24.73 -9.25
N THR A 34 47.50 -24.45 -8.43
CA THR A 34 48.21 -25.43 -7.64
C THR A 34 47.17 -26.25 -6.88
N ASN A 35 47.22 -27.56 -7.08
CA ASN A 35 46.56 -28.51 -6.20
C ASN A 35 47.21 -28.39 -4.83
N ILE A 36 46.77 -27.42 -4.03
CA ILE A 36 46.98 -27.45 -2.59
C ILE A 36 46.16 -28.66 -2.14
N SER A 37 46.86 -29.75 -1.83
CA SER A 37 46.32 -30.84 -1.03
C SER A 37 46.00 -30.28 0.36
N LEU A 38 44.85 -29.60 0.47
CA LEU A 38 44.26 -29.35 1.77
C LEU A 38 43.96 -30.73 2.33
N ASN A 39 44.73 -31.10 3.34
CA ASN A 39 44.46 -32.23 4.20
C ASN A 39 43.14 -31.90 4.92
N LEU A 40 42.03 -32.18 4.23
CA LEU A 40 40.69 -32.02 4.74
C LEU A 40 40.51 -33.07 5.82
N ARG A 41 40.90 -32.74 7.05
CA ARG A 41 40.18 -33.25 8.22
C ARG A 41 38.72 -32.93 7.92
N THR A 42 37.96 -33.95 7.58
CA THR A 42 36.54 -33.85 7.28
C THR A 42 35.82 -33.40 8.53
N ILE A 43 35.86 -32.10 8.83
CA ILE A 43 34.86 -31.49 9.68
C ILE A 43 33.62 -31.49 8.81
N LYS A 44 32.80 -32.55 8.95
CA LYS A 44 31.42 -32.57 8.49
C LYS A 44 30.69 -31.47 9.26
N ARG A 45 30.89 -30.20 8.89
CA ARG A 45 30.01 -29.12 9.34
C ARG A 45 28.68 -29.41 8.63
N PRO A 46 27.59 -29.69 9.36
CA PRO A 46 26.31 -29.82 8.69
C PRO A 46 26.06 -28.48 8.03
N ILE A 47 25.98 -28.45 6.71
CA ILE A 47 25.39 -27.31 6.00
C ILE A 47 23.90 -27.41 6.32
N GLN A 48 23.52 -26.99 7.52
CA GLN A 48 22.16 -26.59 7.79
C GLN A 48 21.95 -25.34 6.93
N ARG A 49 21.49 -25.56 5.70
CA ARG A 49 20.92 -24.51 4.87
C ARG A 49 19.69 -24.05 5.65
N ARG A 50 19.86 -23.07 6.55
CA ARG A 50 18.75 -22.39 7.21
C ARG A 50 17.92 -21.80 6.09
N TYR A 51 16.80 -22.45 5.76
CA TYR A 51 15.81 -21.86 4.87
C TYR A 51 15.39 -20.55 5.54
N LEU A 52 15.78 -19.42 4.96
CA LEU A 52 15.17 -18.13 5.30
C LEU A 52 13.68 -18.32 5.10
N LYS A 53 12.90 -18.29 6.19
CA LYS A 53 11.43 -18.28 6.10
C LYS A 53 11.05 -17.11 5.20
N ASN A 54 10.26 -17.40 4.16
CA ASN A 54 9.77 -16.37 3.24
C ASN A 54 8.82 -15.44 4.00
N SER A 55 9.33 -14.30 4.47
CA SER A 55 8.58 -13.25 5.20
C SER A 55 7.22 -12.87 4.55
N LEU A 56 7.10 -13.02 3.23
CA LEU A 56 5.85 -12.74 2.51
C LEU A 56 4.73 -13.77 2.75
N ASN A 57 5.08 -15.05 2.94
CA ASN A 57 4.09 -16.08 3.26
C ASN A 57 3.55 -15.85 4.66
N ASP A 58 4.43 -15.53 5.61
CA ASP A 58 4.05 -15.18 6.98
C ASP A 58 3.09 -13.97 6.98
N LYS A 59 3.37 -12.94 6.17
CA LYS A 59 2.47 -11.78 6.00
C LYS A 59 1.10 -12.18 5.44
N LEU A 60 1.08 -13.03 4.41
CA LEU A 60 -0.16 -13.50 3.82
C LEU A 60 -1.03 -14.23 4.84
N ASP A 61 -0.42 -15.08 5.67
CA ASP A 61 -1.12 -15.83 6.72
C ASP A 61 -1.67 -14.90 7.81
N ILE A 62 -0.89 -13.89 8.21
CA ILE A 62 -1.35 -12.85 9.15
C ILE A 62 -2.59 -12.13 8.59
N ILE A 63 -2.60 -11.77 7.31
CA ILE A 63 -3.73 -11.06 6.69
C ILE A 63 -4.94 -11.98 6.53
N ASN A 64 -4.73 -13.25 6.16
CA ASN A 64 -5.80 -14.23 6.09
C ASN A 64 -6.47 -14.42 7.45
N LYS A 65 -5.68 -14.44 8.53
CA LYS A 65 -6.22 -14.51 9.89
C LYS A 65 -7.06 -13.28 10.22
N LYS A 66 -6.57 -12.07 9.91
CA LYS A 66 -7.35 -10.82 10.09
C LYS A 66 -8.69 -10.83 9.33
N LEU A 67 -8.69 -11.38 8.10
CA LEU A 67 -9.92 -11.53 7.32
C LEU A 67 -10.89 -12.54 7.97
N GLN A 68 -10.37 -13.66 8.49
CA GLN A 68 -11.16 -14.64 9.23
C GLN A 68 -11.77 -14.06 10.50
N ASP A 69 -11.04 -13.19 11.22
CA ASP A 69 -11.55 -12.51 12.42
C ASP A 69 -12.77 -11.62 12.11
N ILE A 70 -12.90 -11.12 10.87
CA ILE A 70 -14.08 -10.38 10.38
C ILE A 70 -15.18 -11.31 9.83
N GLY A 71 -14.95 -12.62 9.80
CA GLY A 71 -15.90 -13.62 9.29
C GLY A 71 -15.73 -13.92 7.80
N ILE A 72 -14.60 -13.52 7.18
CA ILE A 72 -14.34 -13.78 5.76
C ILE A 72 -13.42 -14.99 5.64
N CYS A 73 -13.97 -16.10 5.18
CA CYS A 73 -13.16 -17.28 4.89
C CYS A 73 -12.33 -17.05 3.62
N PRO A 74 -11.05 -17.46 3.59
CA PRO A 74 -10.20 -17.31 2.41
C PRO A 74 -10.72 -18.09 1.19
N LYS A 75 -11.57 -19.11 1.40
CA LYS A 75 -12.22 -19.89 0.34
C LYS A 75 -13.27 -19.10 -0.45
N ASN A 76 -13.85 -18.06 0.15
CA ASN A 76 -14.89 -17.24 -0.49
C ASN A 76 -14.29 -16.11 -1.34
N ILE A 77 -12.96 -16.01 -1.39
CA ILE A 77 -12.23 -14.97 -2.10
C ILE A 77 -11.72 -15.58 -3.41
N GLU A 78 -12.30 -15.16 -4.53
CA GLU A 78 -11.87 -15.57 -5.86
C GLU A 78 -10.69 -14.69 -6.30
N GLU A 79 -9.50 -15.29 -6.48
CA GLU A 79 -8.32 -14.57 -6.97
C GLU A 79 -8.00 -14.95 -8.42
N THR A 80 -7.84 -13.94 -9.27
CA THR A 80 -7.44 -14.10 -10.68
C THR A 80 -6.19 -13.27 -10.97
N PHE A 81 -5.33 -13.77 -11.85
CA PHE A 81 -4.08 -13.12 -12.22
C PHE A 81 -4.15 -12.61 -13.65
N ILE A 82 -4.11 -11.30 -13.80
CA ILE A 82 -4.25 -10.61 -15.09
C ILE A 82 -2.98 -9.82 -15.43
N LYS A 83 -2.90 -9.32 -16.66
CA LYS A 83 -1.84 -8.40 -17.06
C LYS A 83 -2.03 -7.04 -16.39
N GLY A 84 -0.91 -6.48 -15.93
CA GLY A 84 -0.89 -5.17 -15.31
C GLY A 84 -1.18 -4.04 -16.29
N THR A 85 -1.62 -2.90 -15.76
CA THR A 85 -1.85 -1.66 -16.51
C THR A 85 -0.79 -0.62 -16.16
N GLY A 86 -0.54 0.35 -17.04
CA GLY A 86 0.33 1.50 -16.79
C GLY A 86 1.52 1.61 -17.75
N LYS A 87 2.55 2.36 -17.34
CA LYS A 87 3.76 2.62 -18.12
C LYS A 87 4.38 1.28 -18.56
N GLY A 88 4.43 1.08 -19.87
CA GLY A 88 4.67 -0.23 -20.49
C GLY A 88 6.10 -0.75 -20.36
N GLY A 89 6.28 -2.00 -20.79
CA GLY A 89 7.57 -2.68 -20.88
C GLY A 89 7.40 -4.18 -21.04
N GLN A 90 8.50 -4.90 -21.31
CA GLN A 90 8.46 -6.34 -21.54
C GLN A 90 7.82 -7.10 -20.37
N LYS A 91 8.09 -6.69 -19.12
CA LYS A 91 7.53 -7.36 -17.93
C LYS A 91 6.02 -7.16 -17.82
N VAL A 92 5.53 -5.92 -17.96
CA VAL A 92 4.10 -5.60 -17.80
C VAL A 92 3.28 -6.31 -18.88
N ASN A 93 3.79 -6.36 -20.12
CA ASN A 93 3.05 -6.95 -21.25
C ASN A 93 3.03 -8.49 -21.24
N LYS A 94 4.09 -9.12 -20.70
CA LYS A 94 4.27 -10.58 -20.75
C LYS A 94 3.92 -11.32 -19.46
N THR A 95 3.78 -10.62 -18.33
CA THR A 95 3.58 -11.31 -17.04
C THR A 95 2.27 -10.94 -16.37
N ASN A 96 1.58 -11.98 -15.87
CA ASN A 96 0.31 -11.85 -15.15
C ASN A 96 0.60 -11.62 -13.66
N ASN A 97 1.14 -10.45 -13.32
CA ASN A 97 1.48 -10.09 -11.96
C ASN A 97 0.38 -9.30 -11.24
N CYS A 98 -0.62 -8.80 -11.96
CA CYS A 98 -1.73 -8.04 -11.41
C CYS A 98 -2.75 -9.01 -10.81
N VAL A 99 -3.18 -8.72 -9.58
CA VAL A 99 -4.12 -9.55 -8.84
C VAL A 99 -5.49 -8.87 -8.90
N MET A 100 -6.50 -9.62 -9.30
CA MET A 100 -7.88 -9.21 -9.24
C MET A 100 -8.61 -10.13 -8.27
N ILE A 101 -9.12 -9.54 -7.18
CA ILE A 101 -9.90 -10.24 -6.15
C ILE A 101 -11.37 -9.93 -6.37
N LYS A 102 -12.20 -10.96 -6.40
CA LYS A 102 -13.65 -10.86 -6.34
C LYS A 102 -14.12 -11.52 -5.05
N TYR A 103 -14.93 -10.78 -4.29
CA TYR A 103 -15.54 -11.24 -3.06
C TYR A 103 -17.01 -10.87 -3.08
N ASP A 104 -17.86 -11.90 -3.04
CA ASP A 104 -19.30 -11.75 -3.02
C ASP A 104 -19.77 -11.73 -1.55
N ARG A 105 -20.41 -10.63 -1.11
CA ARG A 105 -21.03 -10.57 0.22
C ARG A 105 -22.42 -11.21 0.21
N THR A 106 -22.92 -11.52 1.40
CA THR A 106 -24.23 -12.14 1.62
C THR A 106 -25.42 -11.33 1.09
N ASN A 107 -25.30 -10.00 1.00
CA ASN A 107 -26.40 -9.09 0.65
C ASN A 107 -26.20 -8.44 -0.74
N ASP A 108 -25.83 -9.23 -1.74
CA ASP A 108 -25.66 -8.84 -3.16
C ASP A 108 -24.55 -7.81 -3.52
N ASP A 109 -23.90 -7.20 -2.53
CA ASP A 109 -22.75 -6.33 -2.76
C ASP A 109 -21.50 -7.12 -3.19
N LYS A 110 -21.12 -6.95 -4.45
CA LYS A 110 -19.90 -7.56 -5.02
C LYS A 110 -18.72 -6.61 -4.87
N ILE A 111 -17.68 -7.04 -4.17
CA ILE A 111 -16.44 -6.27 -4.03
C ILE A 111 -15.40 -6.82 -5.01
N VAL A 112 -15.01 -5.98 -5.96
CA VAL A 112 -13.97 -6.30 -6.93
C VAL A 112 -12.80 -5.35 -6.74
N ILE A 113 -11.61 -5.91 -6.48
CA ILE A 113 -10.39 -5.15 -6.25
C ILE A 113 -9.35 -5.57 -7.28
N LYS A 114 -8.87 -4.62 -8.07
CA LYS A 114 -7.74 -4.80 -8.99
C LYS A 114 -6.50 -4.14 -8.42
N CYS A 115 -5.42 -4.91 -8.31
CA CYS A 115 -4.15 -4.50 -7.71
C CYS A 115 -2.98 -4.75 -8.67
N HIS A 116 -2.29 -3.68 -9.08
CA HIS A 116 -1.02 -3.72 -9.82
C HIS A 116 -0.04 -2.69 -9.23
N LYS A 117 0.34 -2.87 -7.95
CA LYS A 117 1.20 -1.93 -7.22
C LYS A 117 2.69 -2.28 -7.36
N TYR A 118 3.02 -3.56 -7.23
CA TYR A 118 4.38 -4.07 -7.22
C TYR A 118 4.69 -4.90 -8.46
N ARG A 119 5.98 -5.09 -8.74
CA ARG A 119 6.47 -5.96 -9.82
C ARG A 119 6.24 -7.45 -9.51
N CYS A 120 6.26 -7.82 -8.23
CA CYS A 120 6.15 -9.19 -7.74
C CYS A 120 4.69 -9.58 -7.44
N LEU A 121 4.29 -10.77 -7.89
CA LEU A 121 2.92 -11.27 -7.74
C LEU A 121 2.54 -11.45 -6.26
N GLN A 122 3.40 -12.06 -5.45
CA GLN A 122 3.15 -12.36 -4.04
C GLN A 122 2.92 -11.09 -3.23
N GLN A 123 3.67 -10.02 -3.52
CA GLN A 123 3.46 -8.71 -2.90
C GLN A 123 2.10 -8.13 -3.30
N ASN A 124 1.71 -8.26 -4.57
CA ASN A 124 0.38 -7.83 -5.02
C ASN A 124 -0.74 -8.65 -4.38
N ARG A 125 -0.54 -9.94 -4.10
CA ARG A 125 -1.54 -10.79 -3.41
C ARG A 125 -1.77 -10.32 -1.97
N VAL A 126 -0.68 -10.10 -1.23
CA VAL A 126 -0.70 -9.56 0.14
C VAL A 126 -1.42 -8.21 0.15
N TYR A 127 -0.98 -7.29 -0.70
CA TYR A 127 -1.55 -5.95 -0.76
C TYR A 127 -3.02 -5.93 -1.20
N ALA A 128 -3.42 -6.78 -2.15
CA ALA A 128 -4.81 -6.88 -2.57
C ALA A 128 -5.73 -7.37 -1.43
N ARG A 129 -5.24 -8.27 -0.56
CA ARG A 129 -5.99 -8.73 0.62
C ARG A 129 -6.04 -7.68 1.73
N GLU A 130 -4.98 -6.89 1.90
CA GLU A 130 -5.00 -5.71 2.80
C GLU A 130 -6.06 -4.71 2.37
N LEU A 131 -6.11 -4.38 1.06
CA LEU A 131 -7.14 -3.50 0.51
C LEU A 131 -8.55 -4.04 0.70
N LEU A 132 -8.74 -5.36 0.55
CA LEU A 132 -10.03 -6.00 0.82
C LEU A 132 -10.45 -5.84 2.28
N TYR A 133 -9.53 -6.11 3.20
CA TYR A 133 -9.75 -5.96 4.64
C TYR A 133 -10.12 -4.51 5.00
N GLU A 134 -9.36 -3.54 4.52
CA GLU A 134 -9.60 -2.11 4.76
C GLU A 134 -10.96 -1.66 4.22
N LYS A 135 -11.31 -2.07 2.99
CA LYS A 135 -12.58 -1.71 2.37
C LYS A 135 -13.77 -2.21 3.18
N ILE A 136 -13.73 -3.47 3.60
CA ILE A 136 -14.79 -4.11 4.38
C ILE A 136 -14.90 -3.48 5.77
N THR A 137 -13.77 -3.24 6.42
CA THR A 137 -13.72 -2.59 7.74
C THR A 137 -14.30 -1.18 7.67
N SER A 138 -13.95 -0.41 6.64
CA SER A 138 -14.48 0.93 6.41
C SER A 138 -16.00 0.92 6.22
N ILE A 139 -16.54 -0.02 5.43
CA ILE A 139 -17.99 -0.16 5.25
C ILE A 139 -18.68 -0.48 6.59
N ASN A 140 -18.12 -1.42 7.36
CA ASN A 140 -18.71 -1.82 8.64
C ASN A 140 -18.67 -0.67 9.66
N ASN A 141 -17.58 0.10 9.71
CA ASN A 141 -17.47 1.25 10.61
C ASN A 141 -18.44 2.36 10.23
N LYS A 142 -18.55 2.66 8.93
CA LYS A 142 -19.50 3.67 8.45
C LYS A 142 -20.95 3.31 8.81
N ALA A 143 -21.34 2.05 8.64
CA ALA A 143 -22.67 1.59 9.05
C ALA A 143 -22.92 1.77 10.56
N LYS A 144 -21.91 1.53 11.41
CA LYS A 144 -22.01 1.77 12.86
C LYS A 144 -22.13 3.26 13.18
N GLU A 145 -21.32 4.10 12.53
CA GLU A 145 -21.35 5.56 12.69
C GLU A 145 -22.71 6.12 12.28
N ASP A 146 -23.29 5.65 11.17
CA ASP A 146 -24.60 6.07 10.69
C ASP A 146 -25.70 5.76 11.72
N ILE A 147 -25.66 4.58 12.35
CA ILE A 147 -26.59 4.21 13.44
C ILE A 147 -26.41 5.12 14.65
N ILE A 148 -25.17 5.36 15.09
CA ILE A 148 -24.88 6.26 16.23
C ILE A 148 -25.39 7.66 15.94
N ASN A 149 -25.13 8.18 14.74
CA ASN A 149 -25.57 9.51 14.31
C ASN A 149 -27.10 9.62 14.29
N GLN A 150 -27.81 8.58 13.86
CA GLN A 150 -29.28 8.54 13.91
C GLN A 150 -29.80 8.60 15.35
N ILE A 151 -29.26 7.77 16.25
CA ILE A 151 -29.63 7.77 17.67
C ILE A 151 -29.33 9.13 18.32
N GLU A 152 -28.17 9.72 18.02
CA GLU A 152 -27.82 11.06 18.52
C GLU A 152 -28.76 12.14 17.98
N LYS A 153 -29.13 12.06 16.70
CA LYS A 153 -30.07 13.00 16.08
C LYS A 153 -31.43 12.94 16.77
N GLU A 154 -31.94 11.74 17.03
CA GLU A 154 -33.19 11.54 17.77
C GLU A 154 -33.11 12.07 19.20
N LYS A 155 -32.00 11.78 19.91
CA LYS A 155 -31.75 12.35 21.24
C LYS A 155 -31.80 13.87 21.19
N ARG A 156 -31.09 14.50 20.24
CA ARG A 156 -31.06 15.97 20.07
C ARG A 156 -32.45 16.55 19.78
N GLN A 157 -33.32 15.85 19.07
CA GLN A 157 -34.69 16.29 18.83
C GLN A 157 -35.55 16.31 20.11
N ILE A 158 -35.34 15.37 21.02
CA ILE A 158 -36.11 15.23 22.27
C ILE A 158 -35.54 16.10 23.40
N LEU A 159 -34.26 16.48 23.32
CA LEU A 159 -33.58 17.27 24.34
C LEU A 159 -34.33 18.59 24.60
N LYS A 160 -34.71 18.78 25.88
CA LYS A 160 -35.26 20.04 26.38
C LYS A 160 -34.11 20.95 26.80
N LEU A 161 -34.30 22.26 26.65
CA LEU A 161 -33.34 23.25 27.15
C LEU A 161 -33.13 23.06 28.65
N THR A 162 -31.90 23.28 29.10
CA THR A 162 -31.58 23.29 30.54
C THR A 162 -32.25 24.47 31.23
N GLU A 163 -32.49 24.36 32.54
CA GLU A 163 -33.17 25.42 33.28
C GLU A 163 -32.35 26.73 33.27
N ALA A 164 -31.02 26.63 33.34
CA ALA A 164 -30.13 27.78 33.19
C ALA A 164 -30.28 28.47 31.82
N GLU A 165 -30.42 27.70 30.74
CA GLU A 165 -30.57 28.22 29.39
C GLU A 165 -31.96 28.84 29.16
N LYS A 166 -33.02 28.22 29.69
CA LYS A 166 -34.35 28.83 29.73
C LYS A 166 -34.33 30.16 30.49
N ASN A 167 -33.71 30.19 31.68
CA ASN A 167 -33.60 31.39 32.51
C ASN A 167 -32.82 32.50 31.79
N ARG A 168 -31.74 32.17 31.07
CA ARG A 168 -31.02 33.14 30.22
C ARG A 168 -31.94 33.73 29.15
N SER A 169 -32.73 32.91 28.47
CA SER A 169 -33.69 33.38 27.45
C SER A 169 -34.77 34.28 28.04
N ILE A 170 -35.33 33.91 29.19
CA ILE A 170 -36.35 34.71 29.90
C ILE A 170 -35.75 36.05 30.35
N ASN A 171 -34.57 36.04 30.97
CA ASN A 171 -33.91 37.25 31.45
C ASN A 171 -33.55 38.20 30.29
N TYR A 172 -33.11 37.65 29.16
CA TYR A 172 -32.88 38.43 27.95
C TYR A 172 -34.17 39.13 27.46
N LYS A 173 -35.31 38.41 27.46
CA LYS A 173 -36.62 38.99 27.09
C LYS A 173 -37.07 40.08 28.07
N LYS A 174 -36.92 39.87 29.39
CA LYS A 174 -37.24 40.87 30.42
C LYS A 174 -36.44 42.16 30.22
N LYS A 175 -35.11 42.03 30.13
CA LYS A 175 -34.21 43.17 29.88
C LYS A 175 -34.57 43.92 28.60
N ARG A 176 -34.92 43.19 27.53
CA ARG A 176 -35.33 43.82 26.25
C ARG A 176 -36.68 44.54 26.35
N SER A 177 -37.58 44.07 27.20
CA SER A 177 -38.87 44.72 27.47
C SER A 177 -38.68 46.03 28.23
N GLU A 178 -37.87 46.01 29.30
CA GLU A 178 -37.49 47.21 30.07
C GLU A 178 -36.90 48.30 29.15
N ILE A 179 -35.93 47.93 28.31
CA ILE A 179 -35.35 48.87 27.34
C ILE A 179 -36.40 49.42 26.34
N LYS A 180 -37.48 48.68 26.05
CA LYS A 180 -38.55 49.16 25.15
C LYS A 180 -39.52 50.09 25.88
N SER A 181 -39.90 49.79 27.12
CA SER A 181 -40.76 50.68 27.92
C SER A 181 -40.07 52.01 28.16
N ASP A 182 -38.77 51.99 28.46
CA ASP A 182 -38.00 53.22 28.71
C ASP A 182 -37.91 54.11 27.46
N ARG A 183 -38.00 53.52 26.27
CA ARG A 183 -38.01 54.24 24.98
C ARG A 183 -39.41 54.65 24.55
N GLN A 184 -40.47 54.19 25.22
CA GLN A 184 -41.83 54.49 24.83
C GLN A 184 -42.12 55.97 25.13
N LYS A 185 -42.63 56.69 24.12
CA LYS A 185 -42.99 58.09 24.28
C LYS A 185 -44.18 58.17 25.23
N HIS A 186 -44.03 58.93 26.31
CA HIS A 186 -45.13 59.22 27.23
C HIS A 186 -46.12 60.17 26.52
N ILE A 187 -47.35 59.70 26.28
CA ILE A 187 -48.43 60.48 25.70
C ILE A 187 -49.29 60.93 26.88
N ILE A 188 -49.34 62.24 27.14
CA ILE A 188 -50.22 62.86 28.12
C ILE A 188 -51.50 63.25 27.36
N TYR A 189 -52.66 62.84 27.86
CA TYR A 189 -53.94 63.26 27.30
C TYR A 189 -54.45 64.48 28.08
N ASP A 190 -55.13 65.39 27.40
CA ASP A 190 -55.66 66.62 28.01
C ASP A 190 -56.69 66.36 29.12
N SER A 191 -57.20 65.12 29.24
CA SER A 191 -58.08 64.69 30.33
C SER A 191 -57.38 64.45 31.66
N ASP A 192 -56.04 64.42 31.68
CA ASP A 192 -55.23 63.96 32.82
C ASP A 192 -54.57 65.13 33.59
N ILE A 193 -54.88 66.39 33.24
CA ILE A 193 -54.42 67.65 33.87
C ILE A 193 -55.60 68.31 34.58
#